data_AF-E8MBP6-F1
#
_entry.id   AF-E8MBP6-F1
#
_cell.length_a   1.000
_cell.length_b   1.000
_cell.length_c   1.000
_cell.angle_alpha   90.00
_cell.angle_beta   90.00
_cell.angle_gamma   90.00
#
_symmetry.space_group_name_H-M   'P 1'
#
loop_
_entity.id
_entity.type
_entity.pdbx_description
1 polymer ?
#
loop_
_entity_poly.entity_id
_entity_poly.type
_entity_poly.pdbx_seq_one_letter_code
_entity_poly.pdbx_strand_id
1 'polypeptide(L)'
;MKKILLLLSLVLTSPLSYAQEATGTIDELRVCGYNGGSGARWARVVQFKVAGKWFGIYADYMTHAHDNDNNLMVSMLMMAYSQQQVVQINATDSWNSGFSKCGTSSSGAVLHDNPGDYIRLSTSL
;
A
#
# COMPACT_ATOMS: atom_id res chain seq x y z
N MET A 1 -28.03 30.29 27.79
CA MET A 1 -27.73 28.90 27.34
C MET A 1 -27.49 28.78 25.83
N LYS A 2 -26.92 29.80 25.15
CA LYS A 2 -26.61 29.76 23.69
C LYS A 2 -25.11 29.63 23.38
N LYS A 3 -24.23 29.71 24.38
CA LYS A 3 -22.77 29.74 24.19
C LYS A 3 -22.12 28.35 24.19
N ILE A 4 -22.86 27.30 24.54
CA ILE A 4 -22.32 25.92 24.63
C ILE A 4 -22.37 25.21 23.27
N LEU A 5 -23.29 25.58 22.37
CA LEU A 5 -23.39 24.95 21.05
C LEU A 5 -22.20 25.27 20.13
N LEU A 6 -21.54 26.41 20.30
CA LEU A 6 -20.42 26.80 19.42
C LEU A 6 -19.15 25.98 19.69
N LEU A 7 -18.97 25.46 20.91
CA LEU A 7 -17.80 24.65 21.26
C LEU A 7 -17.89 23.23 20.68
N LEU A 8 -19.09 22.67 20.48
CA LEU A 8 -19.25 21.35 19.87
C LEU A 8 -18.96 21.37 18.36
N SER A 9 -19.16 22.50 17.68
CA SER A 9 -18.88 22.65 16.25
C SER A 9 -17.39 22.80 15.91
N LEU A 10 -16.54 23.21 16.87
CA LEU A 10 -15.08 23.36 16.63
C LEU A 10 -14.28 22.06 16.74
N VAL A 11 -14.88 20.98 17.26
CA VAL A 11 -14.20 19.67 17.39
C VAL A 11 -14.36 18.80 16.12
N LEU A 12 -15.17 19.25 15.15
CA LEU A 12 -15.53 18.48 13.96
C LEU A 12 -14.72 18.81 12.69
N THR A 13 -13.71 19.68 12.78
CA THR A 13 -12.87 20.07 11.63
C THR A 13 -11.40 19.79 11.86
N SER A 14 -11.04 18.74 12.59
CA SER A 14 -9.72 18.15 12.38
C SER A 14 -9.68 17.67 10.94
N PRO A 15 -8.79 18.22 10.07
CA PRO A 15 -8.59 17.64 8.76
C PRO A 15 -8.22 16.18 9.01
N LEU A 16 -9.04 15.26 8.49
CA LEU A 16 -8.75 13.84 8.48
C LEU A 16 -7.34 13.72 7.89
N SER A 17 -6.37 13.45 8.76
CA SER A 17 -4.97 13.36 8.37
C SER A 17 -4.88 12.18 7.41
N TYR A 18 -4.78 12.46 6.11
CA TYR A 18 -4.46 11.45 5.09
C TYR A 18 -3.02 10.92 5.29
N ALA A 19 -2.25 11.56 6.17
CA ALA A 19 -0.98 11.06 6.65
C ALA A 19 -1.18 9.88 7.62
N GLN A 20 -0.84 8.67 7.17
CA GLN A 20 -0.73 7.49 8.02
C GLN A 20 0.72 7.24 8.40
N GLU A 21 0.95 7.12 9.70
CA GLU A 21 2.24 6.74 10.26
C GLU A 21 2.18 5.39 10.97
N ALA A 22 3.27 4.62 10.87
CA ALA A 22 3.48 3.40 11.64
C ALA A 22 4.98 3.19 11.88
N THR A 23 5.31 2.61 13.03
CA THR A 23 6.66 2.16 13.35
C THR A 23 6.58 0.73 13.85
N GLY A 24 7.44 -0.14 13.32
CA GLY A 24 7.46 -1.56 13.68
C GLY A 24 8.16 -2.40 12.62
N THR A 25 8.16 -3.71 12.81
CA THR A 25 8.58 -4.66 11.77
C THR A 25 7.49 -4.80 10.71
N ILE A 26 7.88 -5.29 9.52
CA ILE A 26 6.92 -5.64 8.48
C ILE A 26 6.36 -7.04 8.79
N ASP A 27 5.08 -7.10 9.13
CA ASP A 27 4.36 -8.32 9.52
C ASP A 27 4.01 -9.19 8.30
N GLU A 28 3.74 -8.53 7.19
CA GLU A 28 3.30 -9.15 5.96
C GLU A 28 3.71 -8.31 4.75
N LEU A 29 4.16 -8.97 3.69
CA LEU A 29 4.45 -8.37 2.40
C LEU A 29 3.70 -9.10 1.30
N ARG A 30 3.09 -8.35 0.38
CA ARG A 30 2.43 -8.84 -0.81
C ARG A 30 2.98 -8.15 -2.04
N VAL A 31 3.36 -8.92 -3.05
CA VAL A 31 3.62 -8.39 -4.39
C VAL A 31 2.44 -8.76 -5.27
N CYS A 32 1.80 -7.78 -5.89
CA CYS A 32 0.53 -7.98 -6.60
C CYS A 32 0.59 -7.47 -8.03
N GLY A 33 -0.01 -8.23 -8.95
CA GLY A 33 -0.28 -7.78 -10.32
C GLY A 33 -1.53 -6.90 -10.38
N TYR A 34 -1.43 -5.78 -11.11
CA TYR A 34 -2.54 -4.89 -11.37
C TYR A 34 -2.71 -4.64 -12.88
N ASN A 35 -3.94 -4.82 -13.37
CA ASN A 35 -4.36 -4.35 -14.68
C ASN A 35 -5.38 -3.20 -14.51
N GLY A 36 -5.00 -2.02 -15.02
CA GLY A 36 -5.72 -0.76 -14.86
C GLY A 36 -6.91 -0.52 -15.77
N GLY A 37 -7.35 -1.52 -16.55
CA GLY A 37 -8.51 -1.41 -17.44
C GLY A 37 -8.13 -1.06 -18.88
N SER A 38 -9.12 -0.61 -19.66
CA SER A 38 -9.04 -0.43 -21.11
C SER A 38 -7.91 0.52 -21.51
N GLY A 39 -6.84 -0.04 -22.11
CA GLY A 39 -5.60 0.67 -22.45
C GLY A 39 -4.31 0.00 -21.96
N ALA A 40 -4.40 -1.17 -21.33
CA ALA A 40 -3.28 -2.07 -20.99
C ALA A 40 -2.05 -1.38 -20.38
N ARG A 41 -2.19 -0.97 -19.11
CA ARG A 41 -1.06 -0.61 -18.25
C ARG A 41 -0.97 -1.68 -17.17
N TRP A 42 -0.06 -2.61 -17.36
CA TRP A 42 0.33 -3.53 -16.30
C TRP A 42 1.22 -2.78 -15.33
N ALA A 43 0.88 -2.84 -14.04
CA ALA A 43 1.74 -2.35 -12.97
C ALA A 43 1.84 -3.42 -11.89
N ARG A 44 3.01 -3.45 -11.24
CA ARG A 44 3.18 -4.22 -10.00
C ARG A 44 3.07 -3.27 -8.83
N VAL A 45 2.44 -3.74 -7.77
CA VAL A 45 2.38 -3.01 -6.49
C VAL A 45 2.94 -3.90 -5.39
N VAL A 46 3.64 -3.28 -4.43
CA VAL A 46 3.99 -3.93 -3.18
C VAL A 46 3.08 -3.38 -2.10
N GLN A 47 2.37 -4.28 -1.41
CA GLN A 47 1.59 -3.95 -0.22
C GLN A 47 2.26 -4.57 0.98
N PHE A 48 2.31 -3.85 2.09
CA PHE A 48 2.97 -4.33 3.28
C PHE A 48 2.26 -3.85 4.53
N LYS A 49 2.36 -4.65 5.60
CA LYS A 49 1.69 -4.40 6.87
C LYS A 49 2.71 -4.10 7.94
N VAL A 50 2.54 -2.98 8.64
CA VAL A 50 3.38 -2.58 9.77
C VAL A 50 2.46 -2.17 10.91
N ALA A 51 2.65 -2.77 12.10
CA ALA A 51 1.87 -2.47 13.30
C ALA A 51 0.35 -2.48 13.04
N GLY A 52 -0.14 -3.46 12.31
CA GLY A 52 -1.56 -3.60 12.00
C GLY A 52 -2.09 -2.78 10.82
N LYS A 53 -1.31 -1.82 10.27
CA LYS A 53 -1.74 -0.93 9.19
C LYS A 53 -1.16 -1.35 7.85
N TRP A 54 -1.95 -1.19 6.77
CA TRP A 54 -1.55 -1.50 5.41
C TRP A 54 -1.02 -0.27 4.68
N PHE A 55 0.09 -0.47 3.97
CA PHE A 55 0.74 0.51 3.11
C PHE A 55 0.97 -0.09 1.73
N GLY A 56 1.09 0.77 0.72
CA GLY A 56 1.27 0.36 -0.67
C GLY A 56 2.25 1.27 -1.41
N ILE A 57 3.11 0.68 -2.23
CA ILE A 57 3.94 1.40 -3.20
C ILE A 57 3.78 0.78 -4.58
N TYR A 58 3.94 1.58 -5.62
CA TYR A 58 4.11 1.06 -6.97
C TYR A 58 5.52 0.47 -7.07
N ALA A 59 5.61 -0.79 -7.51
CA ALA A 59 6.87 -1.46 -7.72
C ALA A 59 7.46 -1.07 -9.07
N ASP A 60 6.58 -0.95 -10.07
CA ASP A 60 6.94 -0.44 -11.38
C ASP A 60 5.67 0.01 -12.12
N TYR A 61 5.70 1.24 -12.60
CA TYR A 61 4.63 1.89 -13.32
C TYR A 61 5.02 2.02 -14.80
N MET A 62 4.48 1.14 -15.66
CA MET A 62 4.70 1.25 -17.09
C MET A 62 3.75 2.28 -17.71
N THR A 63 4.21 3.53 -17.84
CA THR A 63 3.70 4.47 -18.84
C THR A 63 4.86 5.12 -19.58
N HIS A 64 4.71 5.29 -20.90
CA HIS A 64 5.73 5.71 -21.87
C HIS A 64 6.30 7.14 -21.69
N ALA A 65 6.65 7.58 -20.49
CA ALA A 65 7.29 8.89 -20.32
C ALA A 65 8.04 9.12 -19.01
N HIS A 66 7.98 8.21 -18.04
CA HIS A 66 8.60 8.43 -16.73
C HIS A 66 9.52 7.28 -16.39
N ASP A 67 10.74 7.38 -16.90
CA ASP A 67 11.88 6.57 -16.47
C ASP A 67 11.98 6.61 -14.94
N ASN A 68 12.03 5.42 -14.35
CA ASN A 68 12.49 5.13 -12.98
C ASN A 68 11.59 5.67 -11.85
N ASP A 69 10.42 5.03 -11.65
CA ASP A 69 9.95 4.89 -10.28
C ASP A 69 11.06 4.20 -9.47
N ASN A 70 11.43 4.82 -8.35
CA ASN A 70 12.64 4.52 -7.61
C ASN A 70 12.54 3.13 -6.93
N ASN A 71 12.97 2.08 -7.64
CA ASN A 71 13.03 0.67 -7.18
C ASN A 71 13.78 0.46 -5.86
N LEU A 72 14.47 1.50 -5.37
CA LEU A 72 15.11 1.51 -4.06
C LEU A 72 14.10 1.26 -2.93
N MET A 73 12.89 1.82 -2.99
CA MET A 73 11.89 1.62 -1.94
C MET A 73 11.45 0.15 -1.84
N VAL A 74 11.23 -0.50 -2.99
CA VAL A 74 10.91 -1.94 -3.03
C VAL A 74 12.06 -2.74 -2.43
N SER A 75 13.30 -2.49 -2.86
CA SER A 75 14.48 -3.20 -2.36
C SER A 75 14.67 -2.98 -0.85
N MET A 76 14.49 -1.76 -0.36
CA MET A 76 14.55 -1.43 1.07
C MET A 76 13.49 -2.18 1.87
N LEU A 77 12.25 -2.24 1.40
CA LEU A 77 11.18 -3.00 2.06
C LEU A 77 11.48 -4.49 2.12
N MET A 78 11.98 -5.07 1.01
CA MET A 78 12.34 -6.49 0.96
C MET A 78 13.50 -6.82 1.90
N MET A 79 14.52 -5.96 1.97
CA MET A 79 15.65 -6.10 2.89
C MET A 79 15.23 -5.91 4.35
N ALA A 80 14.38 -4.92 4.63
CA ALA A 80 13.86 -4.68 5.97
C ALA A 80 13.00 -5.86 6.44
N TYR A 81 12.17 -6.41 5.56
CA TYR A 81 11.38 -7.62 5.83
C TYR A 81 12.28 -8.83 6.12
N SER A 82 13.27 -9.10 5.27
CA SER A 82 14.14 -10.29 5.41
C SER A 82 15.00 -10.25 6.67
N GLN A 83 15.38 -9.06 7.13
CA GLN A 83 16.16 -8.84 8.34
C GLN A 83 15.31 -8.54 9.58
N GLN A 84 13.97 -8.56 9.46
CA GLN A 84 13.04 -8.15 10.53
C GLN A 84 13.40 -6.78 11.14
N GLN A 85 13.84 -5.84 10.30
CA GLN A 85 14.20 -4.49 10.75
C GLN A 85 12.96 -3.69 11.13
N VAL A 86 13.09 -2.86 12.16
CA VAL A 86 12.09 -1.86 12.51
C VAL A 86 12.14 -0.74 11.47
N VAL A 87 11.02 -0.51 10.80
CA VAL A 87 10.83 0.58 9.84
C VAL A 87 9.91 1.64 10.43
N GLN A 88 10.11 2.89 10.00
CA GLN A 88 9.17 3.98 10.24
C GLN A 88 8.59 4.41 8.90
N ILE A 89 7.27 4.42 8.81
CA ILE A 89 6.53 4.76 7.61
C ILE A 89 5.77 6.05 7.84
N ASN A 90 5.82 6.95 6.86
CA ASN A 90 4.98 8.13 6.74
C ASN A 90 4.42 8.16 5.32
N ALA A 91 3.14 7.82 5.17
CA ALA A 91 2.43 7.81 3.90
C ALA A 91 1.41 8.94 3.87
N THR A 92 1.51 9.84 2.89
CA THR A 92 0.69 11.06 2.82
C THR A 92 -0.42 11.01 1.78
N ASP A 93 -0.43 9.96 0.94
CA ASP A 93 -1.41 9.77 -0.13
C ASP A 93 -2.46 8.72 0.24
N SER A 94 -3.61 8.79 -0.42
CA SER A 94 -4.75 7.90 -0.26
C SER A 94 -4.54 6.54 -0.93
N TRP A 95 -5.26 5.52 -0.43
CA TRP A 95 -5.23 4.18 -1.00
C TRP A 95 -5.87 4.16 -2.39
N ASN A 96 -5.06 3.96 -3.44
CA ASN A 96 -5.56 3.88 -4.82
C ASN A 96 -6.38 2.59 -5.04
N SER A 97 -7.47 2.69 -5.81
CA SER A 97 -8.34 1.56 -6.17
C SER A 97 -7.62 0.34 -6.76
N GLY A 98 -6.45 0.54 -7.38
CA GLY A 98 -5.62 -0.56 -7.89
C GLY A 98 -5.04 -1.46 -6.80
N PHE A 99 -4.74 -0.91 -5.62
CA PHE A 99 -4.25 -1.70 -4.49
C PHE A 99 -5.36 -2.63 -3.93
N SER A 100 -6.64 -2.28 -4.07
CA SER A 100 -7.74 -3.09 -3.54
C SER A 100 -7.96 -4.43 -4.26
N LYS A 101 -7.28 -4.68 -5.39
CA LYS A 101 -7.41 -5.93 -6.13
C LYS A 101 -6.51 -7.05 -5.61
N CYS A 102 -5.48 -6.73 -4.81
CA CYS A 102 -4.49 -7.73 -4.38
C CYS A 102 -5.08 -8.83 -3.49
N GLY A 103 -4.87 -10.10 -3.85
CA GLY A 103 -5.36 -11.25 -3.09
C GLY A 103 -6.81 -11.61 -3.31
N THR A 104 -7.39 -11.18 -4.42
CA THR A 104 -8.78 -11.48 -4.81
C THR A 104 -8.91 -12.62 -5.82
N SER A 105 -7.79 -13.13 -6.37
CA SER A 105 -7.77 -14.23 -7.35
C SER A 105 -7.84 -15.60 -6.64
N SER A 106 -8.76 -16.47 -7.08
CA SER A 106 -9.10 -17.75 -6.44
C SER A 106 -8.55 -19.00 -7.13
N SER A 107 -7.83 -18.86 -8.25
CA SER A 107 -7.28 -19.99 -9.00
C SER A 107 -5.76 -19.95 -8.99
N GLY A 108 -5.12 -20.90 -8.32
CA GLY A 108 -3.68 -21.10 -8.44
C GLY A 108 -3.29 -21.30 -9.90
N ALA A 109 -2.55 -20.34 -10.46
CA ALA A 109 -2.10 -20.28 -11.84
C ALA A 109 -0.74 -19.56 -11.92
N VAL A 110 -0.21 -19.33 -13.13
CA VAL A 110 0.96 -18.46 -13.35
C VAL A 110 0.59 -17.04 -12.90
N LEU A 111 1.46 -16.40 -12.11
CA LEU A 111 1.35 -14.97 -11.81
C LEU A 111 1.48 -14.20 -13.14
N HIS A 112 0.34 -13.80 -13.70
CA HIS A 112 0.23 -13.16 -15.00
C HIS A 112 -0.68 -11.93 -14.88
N ASP A 113 -1.10 -11.32 -15.99
CA ASP A 113 -1.99 -10.15 -16.11
C ASP A 113 -3.36 -10.23 -15.38
N ASN A 114 -3.58 -11.25 -14.55
CA ASN A 114 -4.77 -11.40 -13.74
C ASN A 114 -4.72 -10.44 -12.55
N PRO A 115 -5.72 -9.54 -12.43
CA PRO A 115 -5.84 -8.70 -11.26
C PRO A 115 -5.97 -9.55 -10.00
N GLY A 116 -5.13 -9.26 -9.01
CA GLY A 116 -5.23 -9.86 -7.69
C GLY A 116 -4.38 -11.10 -7.45
N ASP A 117 -3.67 -11.58 -8.47
CA ASP A 117 -2.55 -12.50 -8.29
C ASP A 117 -1.50 -11.88 -7.37
N TYR A 118 -1.00 -12.66 -6.40
CA TYR A 118 -0.05 -12.17 -5.41
C TYR A 118 0.87 -13.25 -4.85
N ILE A 119 2.07 -12.83 -4.44
CA ILE A 119 2.94 -13.60 -3.53
C ILE A 119 2.82 -12.97 -2.14
N ARG A 120 2.50 -13.77 -1.13
CA ARG A 120 2.46 -13.37 0.29
C ARG A 120 3.66 -13.92 1.03
N LEU A 121 4.38 -13.05 1.72
CA LEU A 121 5.34 -13.40 2.74
C LEU A 121 4.76 -12.95 4.08
N SER A 122 4.71 -13.83 5.08
CA SER A 122 4.33 -13.45 6.44
C SER A 122 5.27 -14.09 7.46
N THR A 123 5.48 -13.39 8.58
CA THR A 123 6.26 -13.86 9.72
C THR A 123 5.44 -14.78 10.65
N SER A 124 4.15 -14.95 10.39
CA SER A 124 3.24 -15.85 11.12
C SER A 124 2.30 -16.57 10.14
N LEU A 125 2.12 -17.88 10.34
CA LEU A 125 1.20 -18.72 9.55
C LEU A 125 -0.16 -18.85 10.24
#